data_AF-A0A2N2HCQ3-F1
#
_entry.id   AF-A0A2N2HCQ3-F1
#
_cell.length_a   1.000
_cell.length_b   1.000
_cell.length_c   1.000
_cell.angle_alpha   90.00
_cell.angle_beta   90.00
_cell.angle_gamma   90.00
#
_symmetry.space_group_name_H-M   'P 1'
#
loop_
_entity.id
_entity.type
_entity.pdbx_description
1 polymer ?
#
loop_
_entity_poly.entity_id
_entity_poly.type
_entity_poly.pdbx_seq_one_letter_code
_entity_poly.pdbx_strand_id
1 'polypeptide(L)'
;MRKRLQDILNAGLEKCFQAESLKRSPIPNYSVEVPNHAGFGHFATNLPLLLASSQGRPPREIARIILANILDQDGLIEKTDIAGPG
;
A
#
# COMPACT_ATOMS: atom_id res chain seq x y z
N MET A 1 -6.05 -12.91 -8.28
CA MET A 1 -4.84 -12.22 -7.76
C MET A 1 -5.13 -10.85 -7.17
N ARG A 2 -5.77 -9.91 -7.88
CA ARG A 2 -6.05 -8.55 -7.35
C ARG A 2 -6.72 -8.53 -5.97
N LYS A 3 -7.73 -9.39 -5.76
CA LYS A 3 -8.43 -9.53 -4.47
C LYS A 3 -7.48 -9.91 -3.32
N ARG A 4 -6.59 -10.89 -3.54
CA ARG A 4 -5.58 -11.29 -2.53
C ARG A 4 -4.63 -10.14 -2.18
N LEU A 5 -4.19 -9.37 -3.18
CA LEU A 5 -3.35 -8.19 -2.94
C LEU A 5 -4.09 -7.12 -2.13
N GLN A 6 -5.38 -6.89 -2.42
CA GLN A 6 -6.21 -6.00 -1.62
C GLN A 6 -6.34 -6.51 -0.18
N ASP A 7 -6.55 -7.81 0.02
CA ASP A 7 -6.64 -8.41 1.35
C ASP A 7 -5.32 -8.22 2.13
N ILE A 8 -4.16 -8.43 1.48
CA ILE A 8 -2.83 -8.19 2.07
C ILE A 8 -2.63 -6.71 2.41
N LEU A 9 -2.98 -5.79 1.51
CA LEU A 9 -2.87 -4.35 1.73
C LEU A 9 -3.78 -3.88 2.88
N ASN A 10 -5.01 -4.37 2.92
CA ASN A 10 -5.95 -4.04 3.99
C ASN A 10 -5.47 -4.57 5.35
N ALA A 11 -4.92 -5.78 5.39
CA ALA A 11 -4.32 -6.34 6.61
C ALA A 11 -3.09 -5.53 7.07
N GLY A 12 -2.23 -5.11 6.13
CA GLY A 12 -1.08 -4.25 6.41
C GLY A 12 -1.50 -2.86 6.94
N LEU A 13 -2.55 -2.28 6.36
CA LEU A 13 -3.13 -1.01 6.83
C LEU A 13 -3.70 -1.12 8.24
N GLU A 14 -4.48 -2.16 8.53
CA GLU A 14 -5.05 -2.34 9.86
C GLU A 14 -3.94 -2.49 10.91
N LYS A 15 -2.85 -3.19 10.58
CA LYS A 15 -1.64 -3.22 11.41
C LYS A 15 -1.01 -1.85 11.61
N CYS A 16 -0.90 -1.04 10.56
CA CYS A 16 -0.38 0.32 10.67
C CYS A 16 -1.22 1.17 11.63
N PHE A 17 -2.54 0.99 11.62
CA PHE A 17 -3.45 1.68 12.54
C PHE A 17 -3.32 1.16 13.97
N GLN A 18 -3.21 -0.16 14.16
CA GLN A 18 -3.00 -0.77 15.48
C GLN A 18 -1.66 -0.40 16.10
N ALA A 19 -0.61 -0.30 15.29
CA ALA A 19 0.74 0.11 15.70
C ALA A 19 0.91 1.63 15.79
N GLU A 20 -0.17 2.41 15.64
CA GLU A 20 -0.18 3.88 15.64
C GLU A 20 0.81 4.52 14.64
N SER A 21 1.29 3.75 13.67
CA SER A 21 2.22 4.21 12.64
C SER A 21 1.50 5.06 11.60
N LEU A 22 0.20 4.83 11.39
CA LEU A 22 -0.72 5.69 10.65
C LEU A 22 -1.90 6.06 11.54
N LYS A 23 -2.42 7.28 11.36
CA LYS A 23 -3.67 7.73 12.01
C LYS A 23 -4.82 6.88 11.52
N ARG A 24 -5.68 6.42 12.43
CA ARG A 24 -6.87 5.67 12.05
C ARG A 24 -7.77 6.55 11.17
N SER A 25 -7.98 6.12 9.94
CA SER A 25 -8.83 6.79 8.96
C SER A 25 -9.64 5.75 8.19
N PRO A 26 -10.81 6.11 7.62
CA PRO A 26 -11.47 5.23 6.67
C PRO A 26 -10.52 4.89 5.52
N ILE A 27 -10.52 3.61 5.11
CA ILE A 27 -9.72 3.16 3.98
C ILE A 27 -10.37 3.73 2.70
N PRO A 28 -9.65 4.51 1.89
CA PRO A 28 -10.21 5.07 0.66
C PRO A 28 -10.41 3.97 -0.37
N ASN A 29 -11.27 4.22 -1.38
CA ASN A 29 -11.37 3.35 -2.54
C ASN A 29 -10.10 3.50 -3.40
N TYR A 30 -9.13 2.61 -3.20
CA TYR A 30 -7.89 2.54 -3.97
C TYR A 30 -7.99 1.51 -5.10
N SER A 31 -7.20 1.72 -6.15
CA SER A 31 -7.08 0.79 -7.27
C SER A 31 -5.82 -0.08 -7.13
N VAL A 32 -5.92 -1.32 -7.58
CA VAL A 32 -4.78 -2.23 -7.80
C VAL A 32 -4.80 -2.60 -9.28
N GLU A 33 -3.86 -2.03 -10.04
CA GLU A 33 -3.81 -2.12 -11.49
C GLU A 33 -2.45 -2.67 -11.95
N VAL A 34 -2.40 -3.17 -13.18
CA VAL A 34 -1.13 -3.59 -13.79
C VAL A 34 -0.51 -2.35 -14.43
N PRO A 35 0.69 -1.92 -14.01
CA PRO A 35 1.30 -0.73 -14.59
C PRO A 35 1.63 -0.96 -16.07
N ASN A 36 1.42 0.07 -16.91
CA ASN A 36 1.66 -0.01 -18.36
C ASN A 36 3.14 -0.20 -18.73
N HIS A 37 4.06 0.08 -17.81
CA HIS A 37 5.50 -0.06 -18.00
C HIS A 37 6.00 -1.33 -17.31
N ALA A 38 6.57 -2.24 -18.09
CA ALA A 38 7.09 -3.53 -17.63
C ALA A 38 8.15 -3.45 -16.50
N GLY A 39 8.74 -2.28 -16.26
CA GLY A 39 9.71 -2.05 -15.18
C GLY A 39 9.12 -1.77 -13.80
N PHE A 40 7.81 -1.51 -13.67
CA PHE A 40 7.16 -1.20 -12.37
C PHE A 40 6.52 -2.40 -11.69
N GLY A 41 6.85 -3.62 -12.15
CA GLY A 41 6.34 -4.87 -11.60
C GLY A 41 4.95 -5.25 -12.11
N HIS A 42 4.35 -6.25 -11.46
CA HIS A 42 3.09 -6.85 -11.90
C HIS A 42 1.85 -6.05 -11.48
N PHE A 43 1.93 -5.34 -10.35
CA PHE A 43 0.81 -4.60 -9.77
C PHE A 43 1.29 -3.29 -9.14
N ALA A 44 0.48 -2.25 -9.25
CA ALA A 44 0.68 -0.94 -8.65
C ALA A 44 -0.60 -0.46 -7.95
N THR A 45 -0.45 0.37 -6.91
CA THR A 45 -1.58 0.96 -6.19
C THR A 45 -1.36 2.44 -5.89
N ASN A 46 -2.44 3.23 -5.95
CA ASN A 46 -2.46 4.65 -5.60
C ASN A 46 -2.84 4.90 -4.12
N LEU A 47 -2.94 3.84 -3.31
CA LEU A 47 -3.35 3.92 -1.92
C LEU A 47 -2.57 4.97 -1.08
N PRO A 48 -1.22 5.06 -1.16
CA PRO A 48 -0.47 6.05 -0.38
C PRO A 48 -0.84 7.50 -0.73
N LEU A 49 -1.17 7.76 -2.00
CA LEU A 49 -1.61 9.08 -2.46
C LEU A 49 -2.97 9.47 -1.88
N LEU A 50 -3.91 8.53 -1.84
CA LEU A 50 -5.24 8.77 -1.29
C LEU A 50 -5.23 8.97 0.23
N LEU A 51 -4.27 8.34 0.92
CA LEU A 51 -4.10 8.50 2.38
C LEU A 51 -3.31 9.76 2.76
N ALA A 52 -2.58 10.40 1.84
CA ALA A 52 -1.74 11.56 2.15
C ALA A 52 -2.48 12.69 2.87
N SER A 53 -3.70 12.99 2.41
CA SER A 53 -4.55 14.02 3.02
C SER A 53 -5.02 13.64 4.43
N SER A 54 -5.51 12.40 4.63
CA SER A 54 -6.00 11.96 5.94
C SER A 54 -4.88 11.80 6.97
N GLN A 55 -3.68 11.44 6.52
CA GLN A 55 -2.52 11.28 7.38
C GLN A 55 -1.81 12.61 7.68
N GLY A 56 -1.88 13.57 6.74
CA GLY A 56 -1.08 14.78 6.76
C GLY A 56 0.41 14.49 6.55
N ARG A 57 0.71 13.45 5.75
CA ARG A 57 2.06 12.95 5.49
C ARG A 57 2.32 12.82 3.99
N PRO A 58 3.58 12.93 3.54
CA PRO A 58 3.93 12.67 2.14
C PRO A 58 3.54 11.24 1.72
N PRO A 59 2.95 11.04 0.52
CA PRO A 59 2.54 9.72 0.05
C PRO A 59 3.66 8.68 0.10
N ARG A 60 4.88 9.07 -0.28
CA ARG A 60 6.08 8.22 -0.22
C ARG A 60 6.42 7.73 1.19
N GLU A 61 6.18 8.53 2.22
CA GLU A 61 6.37 8.10 3.61
C GLU A 61 5.31 7.07 4.01
N ILE A 62 4.05 7.32 3.64
CA ILE A 62 2.94 6.39 3.87
C ILE A 62 3.21 5.05 3.18
N ALA A 63 3.67 5.08 1.94
CA ALA A 63 4.03 3.87 1.19
C ALA A 63 5.08 3.04 1.93
N ARG A 64 6.15 3.68 2.44
CA ARG A 64 7.17 3.00 3.25
C ARG A 64 6.58 2.37 4.51
N ILE A 65 5.71 3.08 5.21
CA ILE A 65 5.05 2.57 6.43
C ILE A 65 4.19 1.36 6.10
N ILE A 66 3.40 1.42 5.02
CA ILE A 66 2.58 0.29 4.57
C ILE A 66 3.49 -0.89 4.23
N LEU A 67 4.51 -0.70 3.40
CA LEU A 67 5.42 -1.77 2.98
C LEU A 67 6.13 -2.44 4.18
N ALA A 68 6.50 -1.67 5.19
CA ALA A 68 7.12 -2.21 6.41
C ALA A 68 6.16 -3.06 7.26
N ASN A 69 4.84 -2.92 7.06
CA ASN A 69 3.81 -3.62 7.82
C ASN A 69 3.02 -4.64 6.99
N ILE A 70 3.30 -4.78 5.69
CA ILE A 70 2.72 -5.82 4.86
C ILE A 70 3.16 -7.18 5.38
N LEU A 71 2.18 -8.05 5.59
CA LEU A 71 2.41 -9.46 5.84
C LEU A 71 2.06 -10.26 4.60
N ASP A 72 3.08 -10.82 3.96
CA ASP A 72 2.91 -11.76 2.87
C ASP A 72 3.02 -13.19 3.37
N GLN A 73 1.94 -13.69 3.98
CA GLN A 73 1.91 -15.04 4.57
C GLN A 73 1.96 -16.14 3.49
N ASP A 74 1.51 -15.84 2.28
CA ASP A 74 1.44 -16.78 1.16
C ASP A 74 2.73 -16.78 0.30
N GLY A 75 3.69 -15.88 0.57
CA GLY A 75 4.88 -15.70 -0.27
C GLY A 75 4.54 -15.19 -1.68
N LEU A 76 3.46 -14.43 -1.83
CA LEU A 76 2.95 -13.91 -3.10
C LEU A 76 3.79 -12.73 -3.66
N ILE A 77 4.54 -12.04 -2.79
CA ILE A 77 5.24 -10.80 -3.06
C ILE A 77 6.75 -11.08 -3.07
N GLU A 78 7.30 -11.20 -4.27
CA GLU A 78 8.75 -11.36 -4.45
C GLU A 78 9.52 -10.06 -4.15
N LYS A 79 8.97 -8.92 -4.59
CA LYS A 79 9.60 -7.61 -4.41
C LYS A 79 8.54 -6.52 -4.27
N THR A 80 8.82 -5.57 -3.38
CA THR A 80 8.07 -4.31 -3.26
C THR A 80 8.98 -3.15 -3.65
N ASP A 81 8.42 -2.16 -4.33
CA ASP A 81 9.16 -0.95 -4.72
C ASP A 81 8.22 0.26 -4.67
N ILE A 82 8.79 1.44 -4.45
CA ILE A 82 8.02 2.70 -4.38
C ILE A 82 8.35 3.53 -5.61
N ALA A 83 7.38 3.65 -6.51
CA ALA A 83 7.53 4.39 -7.76
C ALA A 83 6.90 5.78 -7.66
N GLY A 84 7.55 6.78 -8.27
CA GLY A 84 6.99 8.12 -8.40
C GLY A 84 6.72 8.82 -7.05
N PRO A 85 5.56 9.50 -6.88
CA PRO A 85 5.29 10.34 -5.72
C PRO A 85 4.89 9.57 -4.45
N GLY A 86 4.54 8.29 -4.55
CA GLY A 86 3.98 7.49 -3.45
C GLY A 86 3.85 6.03 -3.80
#